data_AF-A0A4R7G7V7-F1
#
_entry.id   AF-A0A4R7G7V7-F1
#
_cell.length_a   1.000
_cell.length_b   1.000
_cell.length_c   1.000
_cell.angle_alpha   90.00
_cell.angle_beta   90.00
_cell.angle_gamma   90.00
#
_symmetry.space_group_name_H-M   'P 1'
#
loop_
_entity.id
_entity.type
_entity.pdbx_description
1 polymer ?
#
loop_
_entity_poly.entity_id
_entity_poly.type
_entity_poly.pdbx_seq_one_letter_code
_entity_poly.pdbx_strand_id
1 'polypeptide(L)'
;MSQAPHSAPPPPPEAAEHRPSHRGLLVAWAAALVMALAVGGVAIWQVSEKIYTPGHTAQEYWDSITRGSGSEALGFFDPAALDAAEADPVDSVLLDGEALARSTAGIENARFGETSGAQTRAVMQFEVEGEPFETRLPMAAPQNTLAFFPDWELTTASMSRLQIDVPGAAAGGIAQITVNGEPVNLEEDSATLRSYVPAVVEIAVDSEWLVGSSRYVVVQESGADVEQDEAAEPHQITLGLEASGAAQAMLHEEVQAYLDGCADQQVLMPAGCPMGINTPNQVVTESIRWSMPEPDELTLDFDEEGWDTAETDMAATVSFDSRHFHDGAALEESHQVDFGLNIAVGASGDELIVAVSGSD
;
A
#
# COMPACT_ATOMS: atom_id res chain seq x y z
N MET A 1 5.38 15.51 134.35
CA MET A 1 4.14 14.75 134.61
C MET A 1 3.49 14.43 133.27
N SER A 2 3.03 13.18 133.14
CA SER A 2 2.12 12.59 132.13
C SER A 2 2.49 12.54 130.64
N GLN A 3 3.04 11.38 130.26
CA GLN A 3 2.61 10.44 129.21
C GLN A 3 1.40 10.78 128.32
N ALA A 4 1.53 10.53 127.01
CA ALA A 4 0.74 9.55 126.22
C ALA A 4 1.27 9.46 124.76
N PRO A 5 1.03 8.36 124.02
CA PRO A 5 1.96 7.81 123.01
C PRO A 5 1.41 7.77 121.56
N HIS A 6 2.16 7.06 120.68
CA HIS A 6 1.78 6.48 119.36
C HIS A 6 2.08 7.29 118.07
N SER A 7 2.99 6.75 117.24
CA SER A 7 2.67 5.99 116.01
C SER A 7 3.88 5.96 115.05
N ALA A 8 4.15 4.78 114.47
CA ALA A 8 5.21 4.55 113.50
C ALA A 8 4.90 5.20 112.13
N PRO A 9 5.91 5.64 111.36
CA PRO A 9 5.70 6.26 110.05
C PRO A 9 5.38 5.20 108.96
N PRO A 10 4.60 5.56 107.94
CA PRO A 10 4.21 4.65 106.85
C PRO A 10 5.39 4.34 105.90
N PRO A 11 5.34 3.21 105.17
CA PRO A 11 6.35 2.86 104.18
C PRO A 11 6.26 3.78 102.94
N PRO A 12 7.37 3.92 102.18
CA PRO A 12 7.42 4.76 100.98
C PRO A 12 6.51 4.21 99.87
N PRO A 13 5.95 5.08 99.01
CA PRO A 13 5.11 4.65 97.89
C PRO A 13 5.92 3.85 96.87
N GLU A 14 5.41 2.67 96.51
CA GLU A 14 5.89 1.88 95.37
C GLU A 14 5.78 2.71 94.08
N ALA A 15 6.88 2.80 93.34
CA ALA A 15 6.89 3.35 92.00
C ALA A 15 6.06 2.42 91.10
N ALA A 16 4.95 2.95 90.56
CA ALA A 16 4.16 2.24 89.57
C ALA A 16 4.99 2.03 88.30
N GLU A 17 5.43 0.79 88.06
CA GLU A 17 6.00 0.37 86.78
C GLU A 17 4.97 0.61 85.67
N HIS A 18 5.20 1.63 84.85
CA HIS A 18 4.48 1.81 83.60
C HIS A 18 4.91 0.69 82.64
N ARG A 19 4.16 -0.42 82.63
CA ARG A 19 4.29 -1.42 81.56
C ARG A 19 3.88 -0.74 80.25
N PRO A 20 4.78 -0.59 79.27
CA PRO A 20 4.40 0.01 77.99
C PRO A 20 3.33 -0.88 77.35
N SER A 21 2.20 -0.28 76.98
CA SER A 21 1.10 -1.02 76.40
C SER A 21 1.52 -1.51 75.01
N HIS A 22 1.79 -2.81 74.88
CA HIS A 22 2.06 -3.46 73.58
C HIS A 22 0.95 -3.17 72.54
N ARG A 23 -0.26 -2.82 73.00
CA ARG A 23 -1.38 -2.38 72.18
C ARG A 23 -1.13 -1.05 71.44
N GLY A 24 -0.47 -0.07 72.07
CA GLY A 24 -0.15 1.20 71.41
C GLY A 24 0.88 1.04 70.29
N LEU A 25 1.86 0.16 70.50
CA LEU A 25 2.86 -0.19 69.48
C LEU A 25 2.22 -0.94 68.30
N LEU A 26 1.31 -1.89 68.56
CA LEU A 26 0.59 -2.62 67.51
C LEU A 26 -0.31 -1.70 66.69
N VAL A 27 -1.00 -0.74 67.32
CA VAL A 27 -1.83 0.26 66.61
C VAL A 27 -0.95 1.19 65.77
N ALA A 28 0.21 1.62 66.28
CA ALA A 28 1.15 2.44 65.52
C ALA A 28 1.71 1.69 64.29
N TRP A 29 2.05 0.41 64.44
CA TRP A 29 2.50 -0.43 63.32
C TRP A 29 1.38 -0.71 62.31
N ALA A 30 0.15 -0.95 62.77
CA ALA A 30 -0.99 -1.12 61.88
C ALA A 30 -1.29 0.17 61.10
N ALA A 31 -1.23 1.34 61.76
CA ALA A 31 -1.41 2.63 61.11
C ALA A 31 -0.28 2.93 60.11
N ALA A 32 0.97 2.62 60.45
CA ALA A 32 2.11 2.76 59.54
C ALA A 32 2.00 1.83 58.32
N LEU A 33 1.54 0.59 58.51
CA LEU A 33 1.29 -0.36 57.43
C LEU A 33 0.18 0.14 56.51
N VAL A 34 -0.95 0.61 57.05
CA VAL A 34 -2.05 1.18 56.26
C VAL A 34 -1.58 2.41 55.49
N MET A 35 -0.78 3.28 56.10
CA MET A 35 -0.21 4.44 55.43
C MET A 35 0.78 4.05 54.33
N ALA A 36 1.61 3.03 54.56
CA ALA A 36 2.52 2.49 53.55
C ALA A 36 1.75 1.85 52.38
N LEU A 37 0.67 1.13 52.64
CA LEU A 37 -0.23 0.57 51.62
C LEU A 37 -0.96 1.67 50.85
N ALA A 38 -1.38 2.75 51.50
CA ALA A 38 -2.03 3.88 50.84
C ALA A 38 -1.04 4.65 49.94
N VAL A 39 0.16 4.95 50.43
CA VAL A 39 1.21 5.61 49.63
C VAL A 39 1.67 4.71 48.49
N GLY A 40 1.86 3.41 48.76
CA GLY A 40 2.18 2.41 47.75
C GLY A 40 1.07 2.29 46.70
N GLY A 41 -0.19 2.29 47.11
CA GLY A 41 -1.36 2.27 46.23
C GLY A 41 -1.45 3.51 45.35
N VAL A 42 -1.19 4.71 45.89
CA VAL A 42 -1.15 5.96 45.10
C VAL A 42 0.02 5.97 44.10
N ALA A 43 1.19 5.47 44.50
CA ALA A 43 2.33 5.36 43.60
C ALA A 43 2.08 4.34 42.47
N ILE A 44 1.52 3.18 42.81
CA ILE A 44 1.11 2.15 41.83
C ILE A 44 0.04 2.71 40.89
N TRP A 45 -0.94 3.44 41.41
CA TRP A 45 -2.00 4.05 40.62
C TRP A 45 -1.44 5.10 39.64
N GLN A 46 -0.52 5.97 40.08
CA GLN A 46 0.14 6.93 39.19
C GLN A 46 1.03 6.29 38.11
N VAL A 47 1.62 5.13 38.39
CA VAL A 47 2.40 4.37 37.40
C VAL A 47 1.47 3.63 36.43
N SER A 48 0.34 3.11 36.93
CA SER A 48 -0.72 2.50 36.11
C SER A 48 -1.27 3.47 35.08
N GLU A 49 -1.45 4.75 35.43
CA GLU A 49 -1.92 5.80 34.52
C GLU A 49 -0.93 6.19 33.41
N LYS A 50 0.32 5.70 33.43
CA LYS A 50 1.35 6.10 32.46
C LYS A 50 1.99 4.97 31.67
N ILE A 51 2.01 3.76 32.23
CA ILE A 51 2.70 2.60 31.63
C ILE A 51 1.68 1.56 31.15
N TYR A 52 0.57 1.36 31.85
CA TYR A 52 -0.41 0.33 31.49
C TYR A 52 -1.63 0.95 30.81
N THR A 53 -1.36 1.68 29.73
CA THR A 53 -2.38 2.40 28.97
C THR A 53 -2.41 1.94 27.51
N PRO A 54 -3.57 1.99 26.84
CA PRO A 54 -3.69 1.66 25.42
C PRO A 54 -2.69 2.42 24.55
N GLY A 55 -2.45 3.70 24.86
CA GLY A 55 -1.51 4.54 24.12
C GLY A 55 -0.07 4.03 24.19
N HIS A 56 0.36 3.47 25.33
CA HIS A 56 1.71 2.90 25.43
C HIS A 56 1.84 1.60 24.64
N THR A 57 0.86 0.69 24.76
CA THR A 57 0.81 -0.54 23.95
C THR A 57 0.83 -0.24 22.46
N ALA A 58 0.06 0.77 22.01
CA ALA A 58 0.06 1.20 20.62
C ALA A 58 1.43 1.72 20.16
N GLN A 59 2.17 2.41 21.03
CA GLN A 59 3.50 2.90 20.72
C GLN A 59 4.51 1.74 20.60
N GLU A 60 4.47 0.77 21.51
CA GLU A 60 5.36 -0.41 21.45
C GLU A 60 5.06 -1.27 20.20
N TYR A 61 3.78 -1.48 19.90
CA TYR A 61 3.33 -2.10 18.66
C TYR A 61 3.85 -1.35 17.44
N TRP A 62 3.68 -0.02 17.39
CA TRP A 62 4.19 0.80 16.29
C TRP A 62 5.71 0.64 16.12
N ASP A 63 6.47 0.71 17.21
CA ASP A 63 7.92 0.53 17.18
C ASP A 63 8.34 -0.87 16.69
N SER A 64 7.51 -1.91 16.90
CA SER A 64 7.76 -3.25 16.40
C SER A 64 7.56 -3.36 14.89
N ILE A 65 6.47 -2.78 14.35
CA ILE A 65 6.20 -2.80 12.91
C ILE A 65 7.17 -1.89 12.15
N THR A 66 7.60 -0.76 12.73
CA THR A 66 8.63 0.10 12.11
C THR A 66 9.98 -0.60 11.98
N ARG A 67 10.31 -1.53 12.88
CA ARG A 67 11.51 -2.36 12.78
C ARG A 67 11.36 -3.55 11.82
N GLY A 68 10.17 -3.75 11.24
CA GLY A 68 9.87 -4.93 10.44
C GLY A 68 9.83 -6.20 11.28
N SER A 69 9.53 -6.12 12.58
CA SER A 69 9.48 -7.28 13.47
C SER A 69 8.05 -7.79 13.61
N GLY A 70 7.60 -8.55 12.61
CA GLY A 70 6.26 -9.11 12.53
C GLY A 70 5.92 -10.03 13.70
N SER A 71 6.86 -10.89 14.07
CA SER A 71 6.69 -11.79 15.23
C SER A 71 6.54 -11.06 16.57
N GLU A 72 7.20 -9.91 16.73
CA GLU A 72 7.02 -9.04 17.91
C GLU A 72 5.66 -8.32 17.82
N ALA A 73 5.27 -7.83 16.65
CA ALA A 73 3.98 -7.21 16.40
C ALA A 73 2.80 -8.15 16.72
N LEU A 74 2.88 -9.42 16.31
CA LEU A 74 1.88 -10.46 16.64
C LEU A 74 1.71 -10.65 18.15
N GLY A 75 2.75 -10.39 18.95
CA GLY A 75 2.70 -10.51 20.40
C GLY A 75 1.79 -9.50 21.09
N PHE A 76 1.38 -8.44 20.39
CA PHE A 76 0.42 -7.46 20.89
C PHE A 76 -1.03 -7.82 20.58
N PHE A 77 -1.31 -8.84 19.77
CA PHE A 77 -2.66 -9.25 19.41
C PHE A 77 -3.24 -10.27 20.38
N ASP A 78 -4.54 -10.20 20.60
CA ASP A 78 -5.23 -11.21 21.37
C ASP A 78 -5.20 -12.59 20.64
N PRO A 79 -5.18 -13.72 21.37
CA PRO A 79 -5.08 -15.03 20.74
C PRO A 79 -6.25 -15.38 19.79
N ALA A 80 -7.46 -14.89 20.08
CA ALA A 80 -8.60 -15.14 19.20
C ALA A 80 -8.45 -14.37 17.88
N ALA A 81 -7.75 -13.23 17.89
CA ALA A 81 -7.42 -12.52 16.68
C ALA A 81 -6.44 -13.25 15.79
N LEU A 82 -5.47 -13.93 16.38
CA LEU A 82 -4.55 -14.80 15.68
C LEU A 82 -5.27 -16.00 15.07
N ASP A 83 -6.14 -16.67 15.86
CA ASP A 83 -6.96 -17.79 15.37
C ASP A 83 -7.85 -17.37 14.18
N ALA A 84 -8.43 -16.17 14.22
CA ALA A 84 -9.26 -15.63 13.14
C ALA A 84 -8.43 -15.33 11.88
N ALA A 85 -7.21 -14.79 12.03
CA ALA A 85 -6.31 -14.56 10.91
C ALA A 85 -5.83 -15.88 10.28
N GLU A 86 -5.60 -16.92 11.07
CA GLU A 86 -5.24 -18.26 10.58
C GLU A 86 -6.40 -18.97 9.85
N ALA A 87 -7.65 -18.69 10.24
CA ALA A 87 -8.82 -19.26 9.60
C ALA A 87 -9.08 -18.70 8.18
N ASP A 88 -8.46 -17.57 7.83
CA ASP A 88 -8.54 -16.88 6.54
C ASP A 88 -7.13 -16.64 5.97
N PRO A 89 -6.48 -17.69 5.46
CA PRO A 89 -5.12 -17.61 4.98
C PRO A 89 -5.07 -16.80 3.67
N VAL A 90 -4.41 -15.65 3.73
CA VAL A 90 -4.05 -14.80 2.60
C VAL A 90 -2.54 -14.55 2.64
N ASP A 91 -2.00 -13.89 1.63
CA ASP A 91 -0.56 -13.62 1.62
C ASP A 91 -0.17 -12.66 2.77
N SER A 92 0.91 -13.01 3.45
CA SER A 92 1.42 -12.39 4.67
C SER A 92 2.69 -11.58 4.43
N VAL A 93 3.03 -11.33 3.16
CA VAL A 93 4.22 -10.57 2.73
C VAL A 93 4.41 -9.24 3.47
N LEU A 94 3.31 -8.54 3.79
CA LEU A 94 3.33 -7.25 4.49
C LEU A 94 3.39 -7.38 6.02
N LEU A 95 3.42 -8.58 6.59
CA LEU A 95 3.36 -8.82 8.03
C LEU A 95 4.72 -9.04 8.69
N ASP A 96 5.83 -9.08 7.95
CA ASP A 96 7.17 -9.22 8.52
C ASP A 96 8.26 -8.62 7.63
N GLY A 97 9.44 -8.44 8.21
CA GLY A 97 10.65 -8.08 7.47
C GLY A 97 10.62 -6.71 6.80
N GLU A 98 11.24 -6.62 5.63
CA GLU A 98 11.48 -5.33 4.96
C GLU A 98 10.20 -4.72 4.40
N ALA A 99 9.28 -5.53 3.86
CA ALA A 99 8.00 -5.06 3.36
C ALA A 99 7.14 -4.43 4.47
N LEU A 100 7.18 -5.01 5.68
CA LEU A 100 6.57 -4.42 6.88
C LEU A 100 7.28 -3.11 7.30
N ALA A 101 8.61 -3.09 7.37
CA ALA A 101 9.33 -1.87 7.73
C ALA A 101 9.03 -0.72 6.74
N ARG A 102 9.03 -1.01 5.43
CA ARG A 102 8.69 -0.04 4.37
C ARG A 102 7.26 0.46 4.49
N SER A 103 6.33 -0.34 5.00
CA SER A 103 4.94 0.10 5.19
C SER A 103 4.81 1.26 6.18
N THR A 104 5.80 1.45 7.05
CA THR A 104 5.83 2.57 8.01
C THR A 104 6.72 3.73 7.57
N ALA A 105 7.57 3.54 6.54
CA ALA A 105 8.64 4.47 6.22
C ALA A 105 8.13 5.84 5.72
N GLY A 106 6.95 5.88 5.10
CA GLY A 106 6.28 7.11 4.66
C GLY A 106 5.41 7.80 5.71
N ILE A 107 5.33 7.24 6.93
CA ILE A 107 4.51 7.76 8.02
C ILE A 107 5.33 8.71 8.89
N GLU A 108 4.92 9.97 8.94
CA GLU A 108 5.59 11.05 9.66
C GLU A 108 4.73 11.59 10.81
N ASN A 109 5.35 12.34 11.71
CA ASN A 109 4.67 13.08 12.78
C ASN A 109 3.68 12.26 13.64
N ALA A 110 3.95 10.96 13.81
CA ALA A 110 3.13 10.04 14.61
C ALA A 110 2.94 10.53 16.06
N ARG A 111 1.68 10.62 16.48
CA ARG A 111 1.26 10.99 17.84
C ARG A 111 0.24 10.00 18.34
N PHE A 112 0.45 9.52 19.56
CA PHE A 112 -0.42 8.55 20.21
C PHE A 112 -1.27 9.23 21.28
N GLY A 113 -2.54 8.88 21.30
CA GLY A 113 -3.53 9.34 22.26
C GLY A 113 -4.56 8.26 22.56
N GLU A 114 -5.61 8.62 23.29
CA GLU A 114 -6.62 7.68 23.76
C GLU A 114 -8.01 8.32 23.64
N THR A 115 -9.03 7.53 23.29
CA THR A 115 -10.41 8.00 23.34
C THR A 115 -11.00 7.88 24.74
N SER A 116 -11.78 8.87 25.16
CA SER A 116 -12.51 8.85 26.43
C SER A 116 -13.87 8.16 26.26
N GLY A 117 -14.13 7.04 26.94
CA GLY A 117 -15.40 6.34 26.87
C GLY A 117 -15.39 4.94 27.52
N ALA A 118 -16.46 4.16 27.30
CA ALA A 118 -16.61 2.79 27.84
C ALA A 118 -15.70 1.75 27.14
N GLN A 119 -15.16 2.08 25.99
CA GLN A 119 -14.21 1.28 25.22
C GLN A 119 -12.98 2.16 24.96
N THR A 120 -12.02 2.15 25.89
CA THR A 120 -10.76 2.87 25.70
C THR A 120 -10.03 2.26 24.50
N ARG A 121 -9.72 3.10 23.51
CA ARG A 121 -8.98 2.73 22.29
C ARG A 121 -7.76 3.62 22.19
N ALA A 122 -6.67 3.09 21.66
CA ALA A 122 -5.56 3.93 21.23
C ALA A 122 -5.91 4.63 19.92
N VAL A 123 -5.52 5.89 19.81
CA VAL A 123 -5.68 6.71 18.61
C VAL A 123 -4.29 7.12 18.17
N MET A 124 -3.98 6.91 16.89
CA MET A 124 -2.74 7.35 16.29
C MET A 124 -3.06 8.38 15.20
N GLN A 125 -2.47 9.56 15.33
CA GLN A 125 -2.53 10.63 14.34
C GLN A 125 -1.16 10.75 13.68
N PHE A 126 -1.12 10.87 12.36
CA PHE A 126 0.11 10.88 11.59
C PHE A 126 -0.08 11.61 10.26
N GLU A 127 1.01 11.79 9.52
CA GLU A 127 1.01 12.42 8.22
C GLU A 127 1.67 11.48 7.19
N VAL A 128 1.13 11.44 5.97
CA VAL A 128 1.76 10.79 4.82
C VAL A 128 1.82 11.83 3.71
N GLU A 129 3.02 12.15 3.22
CA GLU A 129 3.26 13.22 2.24
C GLU A 129 2.64 14.59 2.63
N GLY A 130 2.54 14.86 3.93
CA GLY A 130 1.94 16.09 4.47
C GLY A 130 0.42 16.07 4.58
N GLU A 131 -0.27 15.00 4.17
CA GLU A 131 -1.70 14.82 4.39
C GLU A 131 -1.95 14.17 5.76
N PRO A 132 -2.86 14.72 6.60
CA PRO A 132 -3.12 14.19 7.93
C PRO A 132 -4.06 12.98 7.91
N PHE A 133 -3.67 11.92 8.62
CA PHE A 133 -4.45 10.70 8.83
C PHE A 133 -4.66 10.44 10.33
N GLU A 134 -5.76 9.75 10.63
CA GLU A 134 -6.05 9.21 11.96
C GLU A 134 -6.45 7.75 11.81
N THR A 135 -5.86 6.89 12.65
CA THR A 135 -6.29 5.50 12.78
C THR A 135 -6.61 5.19 14.24
N ARG A 136 -7.59 4.32 14.46
CA ARG A 136 -7.90 3.79 15.79
C ARG A 136 -7.44 2.35 15.87
N LEU A 137 -6.73 2.03 16.94
CA LEU A 137 -6.31 0.68 17.24
C LEU A 137 -7.29 0.10 18.28
N PRO A 138 -8.26 -0.73 17.87
CA PRO A 138 -9.17 -1.39 18.80
C PRO A 138 -8.38 -2.36 19.69
N MET A 139 -8.64 -2.28 20.99
CA MET A 139 -7.95 -3.05 22.00
C MET A 139 -8.93 -3.60 23.04
N ALA A 140 -8.59 -4.75 23.61
CA ALA A 140 -9.24 -5.35 24.76
C ALA A 140 -8.24 -5.50 25.91
N ALA A 141 -8.75 -5.56 27.15
CA ALA A 141 -7.94 -5.88 28.32
C ALA A 141 -8.53 -7.11 29.02
N PRO A 142 -8.36 -8.33 28.44
CA PRO A 142 -9.00 -9.54 28.95
C PRO A 142 -8.43 -9.98 30.30
N GLN A 143 -7.19 -9.60 30.60
CA GLN A 143 -6.47 -9.98 31.79
C GLN A 143 -5.76 -8.79 32.44
N ASN A 144 -5.39 -8.97 33.71
CA ASN A 144 -4.55 -8.01 34.42
C ASN A 144 -3.21 -8.63 34.77
N THR A 145 -2.11 -7.99 34.37
CA THR A 145 -0.78 -8.28 34.90
C THR A 145 -0.73 -7.89 36.38
N LEU A 146 -0.12 -8.76 37.21
CA LEU A 146 -0.02 -8.59 38.66
C LEU A 146 -1.37 -8.33 39.37
N ALA A 147 -2.51 -8.72 38.77
CA ALA A 147 -3.89 -8.55 39.26
C ALA A 147 -4.49 -7.12 39.20
N PHE A 148 -3.71 -6.08 38.90
CA PHE A 148 -4.21 -4.69 38.90
C PHE A 148 -3.83 -3.85 37.68
N PHE A 149 -2.88 -4.31 36.86
CA PHE A 149 -2.50 -3.59 35.65
C PHE A 149 -3.19 -4.21 34.45
N PRO A 150 -4.03 -3.46 33.70
CA PRO A 150 -4.65 -4.01 32.50
C PRO A 150 -3.58 -4.37 31.47
N ASP A 151 -3.71 -5.55 30.88
CA ASP A 151 -2.88 -6.04 29.80
C ASP A 151 -3.63 -5.79 28.49
N TRP A 152 -3.24 -4.75 27.76
CA TRP A 152 -3.96 -4.34 26.56
C TRP A 152 -3.47 -5.13 25.35
N GLU A 153 -4.40 -5.72 24.63
CA GLU A 153 -4.15 -6.52 23.44
C GLU A 153 -4.96 -5.95 22.27
N LEU A 154 -4.36 -5.89 21.08
CA LEU A 154 -5.00 -5.50 19.83
C LEU A 154 -5.98 -6.57 19.38
N THR A 155 -7.11 -6.15 18.84
CA THR A 155 -8.09 -7.08 18.25
C THR A 155 -7.79 -7.35 16.76
N THR A 156 -8.48 -8.32 16.16
CA THR A 156 -8.43 -8.63 14.70
C THR A 156 -8.56 -7.40 13.82
N ALA A 157 -9.36 -6.44 14.26
CA ALA A 157 -9.59 -5.20 13.55
C ALA A 157 -8.32 -4.31 13.47
N SER A 158 -7.21 -4.63 14.13
CA SER A 158 -5.93 -3.95 13.85
C SER A 158 -5.11 -4.63 12.72
N MET A 159 -5.68 -5.65 12.08
CA MET A 159 -5.19 -6.26 10.84
C MET A 159 -6.23 -6.08 9.73
N SER A 160 -5.81 -5.47 8.62
CA SER A 160 -6.67 -5.23 7.47
C SER A 160 -6.39 -6.22 6.36
N ARG A 161 -7.45 -6.65 5.66
CA ARG A 161 -7.34 -7.36 4.38
C ARG A 161 -7.28 -6.33 3.26
N LEU A 162 -6.34 -6.49 2.34
CA LEU A 162 -6.18 -5.67 1.15
C LEU A 162 -6.53 -6.54 -0.06
N GLN A 163 -7.45 -6.06 -0.89
CA GLN A 163 -7.75 -6.62 -2.20
C GLN A 163 -7.12 -5.69 -3.23
N ILE A 164 -6.09 -6.18 -3.91
CA ILE A 164 -5.40 -5.45 -4.98
C ILE A 164 -5.93 -5.99 -6.30
N ASP A 165 -6.55 -5.13 -7.09
CA ASP A 165 -7.03 -5.42 -8.43
C ASP A 165 -6.13 -4.72 -9.45
N VAL A 166 -5.70 -5.46 -10.46
CA VAL A 166 -4.81 -5.00 -11.54
C VAL A 166 -5.49 -5.32 -12.88
N PRO A 167 -6.49 -4.51 -13.29
CA PRO A 167 -7.25 -4.77 -14.51
C PRO A 167 -6.35 -4.95 -15.72
N GLY A 168 -6.61 -5.99 -16.53
CA GLY A 168 -5.84 -6.28 -17.73
C GLY A 168 -4.49 -6.98 -17.48
N ALA A 169 -4.11 -7.29 -16.23
CA ALA A 169 -2.82 -7.92 -15.92
C ALA A 169 -2.59 -9.23 -16.70
N ALA A 170 -3.56 -10.15 -16.71
CA ALA A 170 -3.47 -11.41 -17.43
C ALA A 170 -3.35 -11.21 -18.96
N ALA A 171 -4.07 -10.22 -19.52
CA ALA A 171 -3.97 -9.88 -20.94
C ALA A 171 -2.61 -9.25 -21.29
N GLY A 172 -2.03 -8.48 -20.36
CA GLY A 172 -0.71 -7.88 -20.43
C GLY A 172 0.45 -8.82 -20.10
N GLY A 173 0.18 -10.08 -19.73
CA GLY A 173 1.22 -11.04 -19.32
C GLY A 173 1.83 -10.76 -17.94
N ILE A 174 1.18 -9.93 -17.12
CA ILE A 174 1.62 -9.59 -15.76
C ILE A 174 1.09 -10.64 -14.79
N ALA A 175 1.98 -11.51 -14.31
CA ALA A 175 1.65 -12.52 -13.30
C ALA A 175 2.11 -12.14 -11.88
N GLN A 176 2.90 -11.08 -11.75
CA GLN A 176 3.51 -10.67 -10.49
C GLN A 176 3.60 -9.15 -10.42
N ILE A 177 3.27 -8.61 -9.24
CA ILE A 177 3.45 -7.20 -8.89
C ILE A 177 4.49 -7.09 -7.77
N THR A 178 5.01 -5.89 -7.58
CA THR A 178 5.82 -5.56 -6.42
C THR A 178 4.97 -4.81 -5.41
N VAL A 179 4.92 -5.29 -4.16
CA VAL A 179 4.21 -4.63 -3.06
C VAL A 179 5.21 -4.34 -1.94
N ASN A 180 5.40 -3.05 -1.62
CA ASN A 180 6.43 -2.57 -0.69
C ASN A 180 7.79 -3.23 -0.96
N GLY A 181 8.19 -3.31 -2.24
CA GLY A 181 9.47 -3.86 -2.67
C GLY A 181 9.61 -5.39 -2.60
N GLU A 182 8.55 -6.14 -2.30
CA GLU A 182 8.54 -7.61 -2.32
C GLU A 182 7.60 -8.13 -3.43
N PRO A 183 7.99 -9.17 -4.18
CA PRO A 183 7.14 -9.76 -5.21
C PRO A 183 5.90 -10.46 -4.64
N VAL A 184 4.74 -10.19 -5.26
CA VAL A 184 3.45 -10.82 -4.98
C VAL A 184 2.86 -11.36 -6.27
N ASN A 185 2.51 -12.65 -6.29
CA ASN A 185 1.89 -13.25 -7.47
C ASN A 185 0.41 -12.88 -7.54
N LEU A 186 -0.07 -12.60 -8.74
CA LEU A 186 -1.48 -12.40 -9.01
C LEU A 186 -2.18 -13.74 -9.25
N GLU A 187 -3.40 -13.84 -8.73
CA GLU A 187 -4.40 -14.83 -9.11
C GLU A 187 -5.31 -14.18 -10.14
N GLU A 188 -5.12 -14.55 -11.42
CA GLU A 188 -5.68 -13.84 -12.57
C GLU A 188 -5.23 -12.38 -12.58
N ASP A 189 -6.10 -11.45 -12.21
CA ASP A 189 -5.86 -10.01 -12.21
C ASP A 189 -5.82 -9.41 -10.80
N SER A 190 -5.72 -10.24 -9.76
CA SER A 190 -5.85 -9.76 -8.38
C SER A 190 -4.94 -10.45 -7.38
N ALA A 191 -4.67 -9.80 -6.25
CA ALA A 191 -3.99 -10.40 -5.10
C ALA A 191 -4.65 -9.97 -3.80
N THR A 192 -4.74 -10.89 -2.85
CA THR A 192 -5.24 -10.61 -1.49
C THR A 192 -4.11 -10.70 -0.48
N LEU A 193 -3.89 -9.61 0.25
CA LEU A 193 -2.85 -9.48 1.26
C LEU A 193 -3.44 -9.19 2.63
N ARG A 194 -2.68 -9.49 3.69
CA ARG A 194 -2.94 -8.98 5.04
C ARG A 194 -1.88 -7.95 5.42
N SER A 195 -2.33 -6.85 6.03
CA SER A 195 -1.46 -5.80 6.53
C SER A 195 -1.83 -5.42 7.97
N TYR A 196 -0.82 -5.00 8.72
CA TYR A 196 -1.02 -4.26 9.95
C TYR A 196 -1.54 -2.85 9.69
N VAL A 197 -2.15 -2.24 10.70
CA VAL A 197 -2.62 -0.84 10.67
C VAL A 197 -1.83 0.00 11.68
N PRO A 198 -1.45 1.25 11.34
CA PRO A 198 -1.50 1.83 10.00
C PRO A 198 -0.35 1.32 9.12
N ALA A 199 -0.56 1.40 7.81
CA ALA A 199 0.45 1.04 6.82
C ALA A 199 0.32 1.91 5.56
N VAL A 200 1.43 2.16 4.89
CA VAL A 200 1.50 2.67 3.53
C VAL A 200 1.85 1.50 2.63
N VAL A 201 1.07 1.30 1.58
CA VAL A 201 1.22 0.19 0.64
C VAL A 201 1.51 0.80 -0.72
N GLU A 202 2.75 0.59 -1.18
CA GLU A 202 3.23 0.97 -2.49
C GLU A 202 3.18 -0.26 -3.39
N ILE A 203 2.48 -0.14 -4.50
CA ILE A 203 2.28 -1.21 -5.46
C ILE A 203 2.87 -0.74 -6.79
N ALA A 204 3.65 -1.60 -7.44
CA ALA A 204 4.25 -1.29 -8.72
C ALA A 204 4.29 -2.50 -9.65
N VAL A 205 4.14 -2.22 -10.94
CA VAL A 205 4.52 -3.09 -12.05
C VAL A 205 5.61 -2.35 -12.83
N ASP A 206 6.77 -2.98 -12.96
CA ASP A 206 7.91 -2.46 -13.73
C ASP A 206 8.39 -3.58 -14.65
N SER A 207 7.69 -3.73 -15.78
CA SER A 207 8.02 -4.69 -16.83
C SER A 207 8.57 -3.97 -18.07
N GLU A 208 9.09 -4.72 -19.03
CA GLU A 208 9.57 -4.14 -20.28
C GLU A 208 8.46 -3.44 -21.06
N TRP A 209 7.23 -3.96 -21.04
CA TRP A 209 6.13 -3.48 -21.89
C TRP A 209 5.06 -2.69 -21.16
N LEU A 210 4.83 -3.00 -19.89
CA LEU A 210 3.81 -2.37 -19.05
C LEU A 210 4.40 -1.84 -17.76
N VAL A 211 3.94 -0.67 -17.38
CA VAL A 211 4.31 0.01 -16.15
C VAL A 211 3.07 0.46 -15.39
N GLY A 212 3.16 0.55 -14.07
CA GLY A 212 2.08 1.05 -13.24
C GLY A 212 2.56 1.27 -11.82
N SER A 213 2.05 2.30 -11.15
CA SER A 213 2.33 2.50 -9.73
C SER A 213 1.14 3.11 -8.99
N SER A 214 0.94 2.68 -7.75
CA SER A 214 -0.10 3.20 -6.88
C SER A 214 0.38 3.18 -5.43
N ARG A 215 -0.13 4.12 -4.64
CA ARG A 215 0.11 4.19 -3.20
C ARG A 215 -1.21 4.29 -2.46
N TYR A 216 -1.35 3.51 -1.40
CA TYR A 216 -2.54 3.47 -0.56
C TYR A 216 -2.18 3.56 0.93
N VAL A 217 -2.95 4.31 1.71
CA VAL A 217 -2.78 4.41 3.18
C VAL A 217 -3.87 3.58 3.85
N VAL A 218 -3.45 2.54 4.56
CA VAL A 218 -4.31 1.64 5.33
C VAL A 218 -4.51 2.23 6.72
N VAL A 219 -5.77 2.56 7.03
CA VAL A 219 -6.23 3.02 8.34
C VAL A 219 -7.47 2.26 8.74
N GLN A 220 -7.72 2.13 10.04
CA GLN A 220 -9.00 1.65 10.53
C GLN A 220 -10.01 2.80 10.54
N GLU A 221 -11.06 2.64 9.75
CA GLU A 221 -12.10 3.65 9.56
C GLU A 221 -12.81 4.04 10.88
N SER A 222 -13.26 5.27 10.91
CA SER A 222 -13.99 5.87 12.03
C SER A 222 -15.47 5.51 12.05
N GLY A 223 -15.80 4.23 12.26
CA GLY A 223 -17.16 3.84 12.61
C GLY A 223 -17.38 3.89 14.13
N ALA A 224 -18.38 4.64 14.60
CA ALA A 224 -18.79 4.62 16.01
C ALA A 224 -19.41 3.28 16.46
N ASP A 225 -19.69 2.39 15.50
CA ASP A 225 -20.47 1.15 15.67
C ASP A 225 -19.82 -0.06 14.98
N VAL A 226 -18.50 -0.09 14.77
CA VAL A 226 -17.84 -1.37 14.42
C VAL A 226 -17.84 -2.21 15.70
N GLU A 227 -18.77 -3.16 15.79
CA GLU A 227 -18.77 -4.18 16.84
C GLU A 227 -17.42 -4.89 16.80
N GLN A 228 -16.84 -5.19 17.97
CA GLN A 228 -15.47 -5.70 18.14
C GLN A 228 -15.15 -6.99 17.35
N ASP A 229 -16.17 -7.66 16.81
CA ASP A 229 -16.11 -8.99 16.19
C ASP A 229 -16.48 -9.03 14.70
N GLU A 230 -16.86 -7.92 14.06
CA GLU A 230 -17.11 -7.93 12.61
C GLU A 230 -15.81 -7.70 11.83
N ALA A 231 -15.46 -8.67 10.98
CA ALA A 231 -14.33 -8.53 10.08
C ALA A 231 -14.53 -7.31 9.18
N ALA A 232 -13.59 -6.37 9.21
CA ALA A 232 -13.63 -5.20 8.35
C ALA A 232 -13.69 -5.63 6.87
N GLU A 233 -14.51 -4.94 6.08
CA GLU A 233 -14.52 -5.11 4.62
C GLU A 233 -13.09 -4.89 4.09
N PRO A 234 -12.67 -5.67 3.08
CA PRO A 234 -11.33 -5.52 2.52
C PRO A 234 -11.16 -4.13 1.90
N HIS A 235 -9.98 -3.53 2.11
CA HIS A 235 -9.61 -2.31 1.40
C HIS A 235 -9.37 -2.68 -0.07
N GLN A 236 -10.17 -2.12 -0.97
CA GLN A 236 -10.04 -2.31 -2.40
C GLN A 236 -9.04 -1.29 -2.95
N ILE A 237 -8.01 -1.77 -3.66
CA ILE A 237 -6.96 -0.97 -4.26
C ILE A 237 -6.88 -1.36 -5.73
N THR A 238 -7.03 -0.39 -6.63
CA THR A 238 -6.89 -0.62 -8.08
C THR A 238 -5.56 -0.06 -8.57
N LEU A 239 -4.80 -0.86 -9.31
CA LEU A 239 -3.57 -0.47 -10.01
C LEU A 239 -3.84 -0.43 -11.51
N GLY A 240 -3.76 0.77 -12.10
CA GLY A 240 -3.77 0.93 -13.56
C GLY A 240 -2.42 0.54 -14.15
N LEU A 241 -2.46 -0.08 -15.34
CA LEU A 241 -1.29 -0.38 -16.15
C LEU A 241 -1.29 0.53 -17.38
N GLU A 242 -0.10 0.92 -17.82
CA GLU A 242 0.12 1.79 -18.97
C GLU A 242 1.24 1.20 -19.84
N ALA A 243 1.20 1.48 -21.15
CA ALA A 243 2.27 1.11 -22.06
C ALA A 243 3.58 1.81 -21.68
N SER A 244 4.67 1.05 -21.63
CA SER A 244 5.99 1.61 -21.34
C SER A 244 6.54 2.39 -22.54
N GLY A 245 7.56 3.22 -22.30
CA GLY A 245 8.30 3.85 -23.39
C GLY A 245 9.02 2.85 -24.31
N ALA A 246 9.34 1.65 -23.83
CA ALA A 246 9.90 0.57 -24.64
C ALA A 246 8.84 -0.04 -25.56
N ALA A 247 7.60 -0.24 -25.08
CA ALA A 247 6.49 -0.70 -25.90
C ALA A 247 6.17 0.31 -27.01
N GLN A 248 6.14 1.60 -26.68
CA GLN A 248 5.96 2.68 -27.65
C GLN A 248 7.05 2.69 -28.72
N ALA A 249 8.32 2.54 -28.33
CA ALA A 249 9.43 2.50 -29.27
C ALA A 249 9.37 1.27 -30.20
N MET A 250 8.94 0.11 -29.68
CA MET A 250 8.73 -1.10 -30.47
C MET A 250 7.63 -0.92 -31.51
N LEU A 251 6.51 -0.29 -31.14
CA LEU A 251 5.44 0.07 -32.09
C LEU A 251 6.00 0.94 -33.22
N HIS A 252 6.75 1.98 -32.89
CA HIS A 252 7.34 2.88 -33.89
C HIS A 252 8.33 2.15 -34.82
N GLU A 253 9.16 1.27 -34.28
CA GLU A 253 10.12 0.49 -35.07
C GLU A 253 9.41 -0.43 -36.08
N GLU A 254 8.40 -1.18 -35.65
CA GLU A 254 7.65 -2.12 -36.50
C GLU A 254 6.83 -1.40 -37.57
N VAL A 255 6.20 -0.27 -37.23
CA VAL A 255 5.48 0.56 -38.22
C VAL A 255 6.45 1.17 -39.22
N GLN A 256 7.59 1.70 -38.77
CA GLN A 256 8.61 2.25 -39.68
C GLN A 256 9.13 1.17 -40.63
N ALA A 257 9.43 -0.04 -40.14
CA ALA A 257 9.89 -1.15 -40.97
C ALA A 257 8.86 -1.55 -42.03
N TYR A 258 7.57 -1.58 -41.66
CA TYR A 258 6.48 -1.82 -42.60
C TYR A 258 6.40 -0.74 -43.69
N LEU A 259 6.44 0.54 -43.30
CA LEU A 259 6.39 1.68 -44.23
C LEU A 259 7.61 1.73 -45.16
N ASP A 260 8.81 1.44 -44.66
CA ASP A 260 10.04 1.36 -45.46
C ASP A 260 9.97 0.24 -46.50
N GLY A 261 9.46 -0.93 -46.11
CA GLY A 261 9.23 -2.05 -47.03
C GLY A 261 8.25 -1.69 -48.16
N CYS A 262 7.33 -0.78 -47.89
CA CYS A 262 6.47 -0.21 -48.92
C CYS A 262 7.18 0.83 -49.80
N ALA A 263 8.01 1.69 -49.20
CA ALA A 263 8.73 2.74 -49.92
C ALA A 263 9.78 2.20 -50.89
N ASP A 264 10.37 1.05 -50.57
CA ASP A 264 11.36 0.34 -51.38
C ASP A 264 10.79 -0.22 -52.70
N GLN A 265 9.46 -0.38 -52.78
CA GLN A 265 8.80 -0.85 -53.99
C GLN A 265 8.64 0.30 -55.00
N GLN A 266 9.43 0.26 -56.08
CA GLN A 266 9.39 1.24 -57.17
C GLN A 266 8.18 1.04 -58.11
N VAL A 267 6.96 1.07 -57.56
CA VAL A 267 5.68 0.93 -58.27
C VAL A 267 4.66 1.91 -57.70
N LEU A 268 3.66 2.29 -58.50
CA LEU A 268 2.60 3.22 -58.06
C LEU A 268 1.54 2.58 -57.14
N MET A 269 1.55 1.26 -57.05
CA MET A 269 0.63 0.51 -56.20
C MET A 269 1.41 -0.68 -55.60
N PRO A 270 2.19 -0.42 -54.54
CA PRO A 270 3.00 -1.44 -53.87
C PRO A 270 2.14 -2.60 -53.35
N ALA A 271 2.66 -3.82 -53.45
CA ALA A 271 1.95 -4.99 -52.96
C ALA A 271 2.02 -5.04 -51.43
N GLY A 272 0.86 -5.26 -50.79
CA GLY A 272 0.76 -5.37 -49.33
C GLY A 272 0.78 -4.03 -48.58
N CYS A 273 0.60 -2.92 -49.30
CA CYS A 273 0.64 -1.56 -48.75
C CYS A 273 -0.72 -0.86 -48.95
N PRO A 274 -1.17 -0.02 -48.00
CA PRO A 274 -2.50 0.60 -48.03
C PRO A 274 -2.64 1.74 -49.04
N MET A 275 -1.53 2.23 -49.60
CA MET A 275 -1.50 3.39 -50.47
C MET A 275 -1.19 3.00 -51.91
N GLY A 276 -1.75 3.79 -52.83
CA GLY A 276 -1.46 3.68 -54.24
C GLY A 276 -2.15 4.76 -55.04
N ILE A 277 -1.64 5.03 -56.25
CA ILE A 277 -2.24 5.99 -57.15
C ILE A 277 -2.44 5.40 -58.54
N ASN A 278 -3.38 5.99 -59.27
CA ASN A 278 -3.61 5.68 -60.68
C ASN A 278 -3.36 6.93 -61.51
N THR A 279 -2.65 6.79 -62.63
CA THR A 279 -2.47 7.85 -63.63
C THR A 279 -2.74 7.32 -65.03
N PRO A 280 -3.38 8.10 -65.92
CA PRO A 280 -3.52 7.73 -67.32
C PRO A 280 -2.22 7.90 -68.12
N ASN A 281 -1.19 8.54 -67.55
CA ASN A 281 0.08 8.85 -68.21
C ASN A 281 1.01 7.63 -68.25
N GLN A 282 1.97 7.64 -69.17
CA GLN A 282 3.00 6.60 -69.23
C GLN A 282 4.11 6.91 -68.22
N VAL A 283 4.22 6.08 -67.18
CA VAL A 283 5.14 6.29 -66.05
C VAL A 283 6.55 5.78 -66.38
N VAL A 284 7.56 6.53 -65.95
CA VAL A 284 8.97 6.11 -65.95
C VAL A 284 9.25 5.39 -64.62
N THR A 285 9.19 4.06 -64.64
CA THR A 285 9.16 3.23 -63.40
C THR A 285 10.34 3.46 -62.46
N GLU A 286 11.54 3.67 -62.99
CA GLU A 286 12.77 3.90 -62.23
C GLU A 286 12.83 5.26 -61.50
N SER A 287 11.91 6.18 -61.84
CA SER A 287 11.80 7.49 -61.20
C SER A 287 10.85 7.49 -60.00
N ILE A 288 10.07 6.41 -59.80
CA ILE A 288 9.09 6.33 -58.72
C ILE A 288 9.80 6.34 -57.38
N ARG A 289 9.44 7.31 -56.54
CA ARG A 289 9.91 7.48 -55.17
C ARG A 289 8.74 7.71 -54.25
N TRP A 290 8.65 6.88 -53.22
CA TRP A 290 7.75 7.07 -52.10
C TRP A 290 8.51 7.69 -50.93
N SER A 291 7.87 8.65 -50.26
CA SER A 291 8.30 9.24 -48.99
C SER A 291 7.20 8.96 -47.98
N MET A 292 7.52 8.18 -46.95
CA MET A 292 6.61 7.82 -45.87
C MET A 292 6.67 8.85 -44.73
N PRO A 293 5.59 9.01 -43.96
CA PRO A 293 5.65 9.76 -42.71
C PRO A 293 6.43 9.00 -41.64
N GLU A 294 6.93 9.72 -40.64
CA GLU A 294 7.50 9.14 -39.43
C GLU A 294 6.36 8.72 -38.48
N PRO A 295 6.47 7.59 -37.76
CA PRO A 295 5.40 7.09 -36.90
C PRO A 295 5.32 7.79 -35.53
N ASP A 296 6.06 8.88 -35.31
CA ASP A 296 6.19 9.54 -34.00
C ASP A 296 4.87 10.02 -33.38
N GLU A 297 3.86 10.29 -34.21
CA GLU A 297 2.52 10.72 -33.77
C GLU A 297 1.64 9.53 -33.30
N LEU A 298 2.00 8.28 -33.63
CA LEU A 298 1.30 7.09 -33.14
C LEU A 298 1.53 6.92 -31.64
N THR A 299 0.45 6.73 -30.88
CA THR A 299 0.52 6.35 -29.46
C THR A 299 0.07 4.92 -29.26
N LEU A 300 0.73 4.24 -28.32
CA LEU A 300 0.35 2.95 -27.80
C LEU A 300 -0.16 3.15 -26.38
N ASP A 301 -1.40 2.74 -26.15
CA ASP A 301 -2.05 2.79 -24.85
C ASP A 301 -2.37 1.36 -24.37
N PHE A 302 -2.57 1.21 -23.06
CA PHE A 302 -2.98 -0.05 -22.46
C PHE A 302 -3.95 0.22 -21.30
N ASP A 303 -5.01 -0.58 -21.20
CA ASP A 303 -5.97 -0.52 -20.11
C ASP A 303 -6.62 -1.90 -19.80
N GLU A 304 -7.77 -1.91 -19.15
CA GLU A 304 -8.51 -3.13 -18.80
C GLU A 304 -9.03 -3.92 -20.01
N GLU A 305 -9.19 -3.27 -21.16
CA GLU A 305 -9.66 -3.84 -22.42
C GLU A 305 -8.49 -4.36 -23.27
N GLY A 306 -7.27 -3.91 -22.98
CA GLY A 306 -6.02 -4.41 -23.53
C GLY A 306 -5.22 -3.31 -24.23
N TRP A 307 -4.47 -3.68 -25.27
CA TRP A 307 -3.68 -2.74 -26.06
C TRP A 307 -4.57 -1.96 -27.04
N ASP A 308 -4.36 -0.65 -27.11
CA ASP A 308 -5.02 0.24 -28.08
C ASP A 308 -4.00 1.15 -28.78
N THR A 309 -4.27 1.52 -30.02
CA THR A 309 -3.41 2.41 -30.81
C THR A 309 -4.21 3.56 -31.38
N ALA A 310 -3.73 4.79 -31.19
CA ALA A 310 -4.35 5.99 -31.76
C ALA A 310 -3.53 6.57 -32.93
N GLU A 311 -4.16 7.49 -33.68
CA GLU A 311 -3.54 8.25 -34.79
C GLU A 311 -3.07 7.37 -35.97
N THR A 312 -3.82 6.33 -36.32
CA THR A 312 -3.45 5.39 -37.39
C THR A 312 -3.65 5.90 -38.82
N ASP A 313 -4.24 7.09 -38.99
CA ASP A 313 -4.39 7.76 -40.28
C ASP A 313 -3.11 8.54 -40.63
N MET A 314 -2.57 8.28 -41.82
CA MET A 314 -1.26 8.77 -42.26
C MET A 314 -1.30 9.27 -43.71
N ALA A 315 -0.26 10.02 -44.12
CA ALA A 315 -0.15 10.51 -45.49
C ALA A 315 1.27 10.31 -46.05
N ALA A 316 1.37 9.62 -47.19
CA ALA A 316 2.61 9.43 -47.93
C ALA A 316 2.66 10.36 -49.15
N THR A 317 3.88 10.67 -49.61
CA THR A 317 4.08 11.41 -50.87
C THR A 317 4.73 10.50 -51.91
N VAL A 318 4.16 10.45 -53.10
CA VAL A 318 4.75 9.77 -54.25
C VAL A 318 5.16 10.78 -55.31
N SER A 319 6.39 10.67 -55.80
CA SER A 319 6.92 11.47 -56.91
C SER A 319 7.45 10.59 -58.03
N PHE A 320 7.18 10.95 -59.28
CA PHE A 320 7.64 10.21 -60.46
C PHE A 320 7.58 11.07 -61.73
N ASP A 321 8.43 10.72 -62.68
CA ASP A 321 8.37 11.23 -64.04
C ASP A 321 7.34 10.43 -64.86
N SER A 322 6.56 11.15 -65.66
CA SER A 322 5.60 10.54 -66.58
C SER A 322 5.63 11.22 -67.95
N ARG A 323 5.01 10.57 -68.93
CA ARG A 323 4.75 11.15 -70.25
C ARG A 323 3.25 11.22 -70.47
N HIS A 324 2.79 12.41 -70.82
CA HIS A 324 1.39 12.63 -71.08
C HIS A 324 0.91 11.75 -72.24
N PHE A 325 -0.20 11.03 -72.03
CA PHE A 325 -0.63 9.95 -72.91
C PHE A 325 -0.93 10.38 -74.36
N HIS A 326 -1.36 11.63 -74.57
CA HIS A 326 -1.82 12.10 -75.88
C HIS A 326 -0.77 12.82 -76.72
N ASP A 327 0.07 13.66 -76.11
CA ASP A 327 1.03 14.52 -76.81
C ASP A 327 2.50 14.15 -76.52
N GLY A 328 2.74 13.22 -75.59
CA GLY A 328 4.07 12.74 -75.23
C GLY A 328 4.92 13.76 -74.48
N ALA A 329 4.33 14.85 -73.97
CA ALA A 329 5.04 15.82 -73.15
C ALA A 329 5.56 15.15 -71.86
N ALA A 330 6.79 15.50 -71.45
CA ALA A 330 7.34 15.06 -70.17
C ALA A 330 6.67 15.82 -69.03
N LEU A 331 6.30 15.09 -67.98
CA LEU A 331 5.68 15.58 -66.76
C LEU A 331 6.48 15.08 -65.55
N GLU A 332 6.55 15.91 -64.52
CA GLU A 332 6.99 15.52 -63.18
C GLU A 332 5.75 15.61 -62.29
N GLU A 333 5.37 14.50 -61.68
CA GLU A 333 4.17 14.37 -60.87
C GLU A 333 4.55 14.15 -59.41
N SER A 334 3.84 14.82 -58.50
CA SER A 334 3.97 14.64 -57.05
C SER A 334 2.57 14.65 -56.44
N HIS A 335 2.23 13.60 -55.70
CA HIS A 335 0.89 13.42 -55.12
C HIS A 335 1.01 13.02 -53.65
N GLN A 336 0.17 13.61 -52.80
CA GLN A 336 -0.05 13.15 -51.43
C GLN A 336 -1.17 12.11 -51.44
N VAL A 337 -0.98 11.03 -50.70
CA VAL A 337 -1.90 9.89 -50.61
C VAL A 337 -2.15 9.61 -49.14
N ASP A 338 -3.39 9.85 -48.71
CA ASP A 338 -3.85 9.52 -47.37
C ASP A 338 -4.18 8.02 -47.31
N PHE A 339 -3.85 7.38 -46.19
CA PHE A 339 -4.08 5.97 -45.94
C PHE A 339 -4.20 5.72 -44.44
N GLY A 340 -4.90 4.65 -44.04
CA GLY A 340 -4.94 4.22 -42.65
C GLY A 340 -4.18 2.92 -42.42
N LEU A 341 -3.76 2.72 -41.17
CA LEU A 341 -3.16 1.49 -40.69
C LEU A 341 -4.14 0.75 -39.76
N ASN A 342 -4.11 -0.57 -39.85
CA ASN A 342 -4.67 -1.46 -38.84
C ASN A 342 -3.51 -2.11 -38.08
N ILE A 343 -3.40 -1.79 -36.80
CA ILE A 343 -2.32 -2.23 -35.93
C ILE A 343 -2.93 -3.14 -34.86
N ALA A 344 -2.39 -4.34 -34.71
CA ALA A 344 -2.77 -5.25 -33.63
C ALA A 344 -1.54 -5.50 -32.76
N VAL A 345 -1.70 -5.28 -31.45
CA VAL A 345 -0.64 -5.45 -30.46
C VAL A 345 -1.04 -6.53 -29.47
N GLY A 346 -0.10 -7.37 -29.09
CA GLY A 346 -0.28 -8.36 -28.04
C GLY A 346 1.04 -8.72 -27.37
N ALA A 347 0.97 -9.22 -26.14
CA ALA A 347 2.13 -9.72 -25.41
C ALA A 347 2.09 -11.25 -25.32
N SER A 348 3.23 -11.90 -25.52
CA SER A 348 3.38 -13.35 -25.39
C SER A 348 4.65 -13.68 -24.60
N GLY A 349 4.50 -13.86 -23.29
CA GLY A 349 5.65 -14.01 -22.39
C GLY A 349 6.43 -12.70 -22.34
N ASP A 350 7.70 -12.75 -22.73
CA ASP A 350 8.59 -11.58 -22.72
C ASP A 350 8.58 -10.80 -24.05
N GLU A 351 7.81 -11.23 -25.05
CA GLU A 351 7.80 -10.63 -26.40
C GLU A 351 6.53 -9.79 -26.64
N LEU A 352 6.71 -8.57 -27.12
CA LEU A 352 5.65 -7.73 -27.67
C LEU A 352 5.53 -7.98 -29.17
N ILE A 353 4.36 -8.40 -29.62
CA ILE A 353 4.07 -8.68 -31.02
C ILE A 353 3.22 -7.54 -31.58
N VAL A 354 3.76 -6.85 -32.59
CA VAL A 354 3.06 -5.79 -33.33
C VAL A 354 2.83 -6.29 -34.75
N ALA A 355 1.56 -6.36 -35.16
CA ALA A 355 1.18 -6.70 -36.52
C ALA A 355 0.59 -5.47 -37.22
N VAL A 356 1.24 -5.02 -38.28
CA VAL A 356 0.84 -3.85 -39.06
C VAL A 356 0.29 -4.28 -40.41
N SER A 357 -0.88 -3.76 -40.78
CA SER A 357 -1.46 -3.91 -42.11
C SER A 357 -2.15 -2.63 -42.56
N GLY A 358 -2.44 -2.52 -43.85
CA GLY A 358 -3.30 -1.46 -44.35
C GLY A 358 -4.75 -1.57 -43.88
N SER A 359 -5.40 -0.44 -43.61
CA SER A 359 -6.87 -0.37 -43.51
C SER A 359 -7.48 -0.21 -44.92
N ASP A 360 -8.58 -0.93 -45.20
CA ASP A 360 -9.31 -0.85 -46.49
C ASP A 360 -10.03 0.48 -46.72
#